data_AF-A0A2D7L9G3-F1
#
_entry.id   AF-A0A2D7L9G3-F1
#
_cell.length_a   1.000
_cell.length_b   1.000
_cell.length_c   1.000
_cell.angle_alpha   90.00
_cell.angle_beta   90.00
_cell.angle_gamma   90.00
#
_symmetry.space_group_name_H-M   'P 1'
#
loop_
_entity.id
_entity.type
_entity.pdbx_description
1 polymer ?
#
loop_
_entity_poly.entity_id
_entity_poly.type
_entity_poly.pdbx_seq_one_letter_code
_entity_poly.pdbx_strand_id
1 'polypeptide(L)'
;DDDGDGWLDSDENTCGTDPMDAQSMPVDVDEDGICDSIDDNVQTGEPEEPEEPEDDSLPGFPALLAALAMLGATISIRHRRE
;
A
#
# COMPACT_ATOMS: atom_id res chain seq x y z
N ASP A 1 -12.38 16.51 21.75
CA ASP A 1 -11.20 15.67 21.86
C ASP A 1 -10.72 15.75 23.31
N ASP A 2 -11.53 15.19 24.19
CA ASP A 2 -11.29 15.17 25.64
C ASP A 2 -10.24 14.10 26.01
N ASP A 3 -10.01 13.11 25.16
CA ASP A 3 -9.08 12.00 25.30
C ASP A 3 -7.82 12.12 24.41
N GLY A 4 -7.83 13.03 23.43
CA GLY A 4 -6.66 13.46 22.67
C GLY A 4 -6.31 12.52 21.51
N ASP A 5 -7.30 11.84 20.94
CA ASP A 5 -7.13 10.80 19.94
C ASP A 5 -7.27 11.31 18.49
N GLY A 6 -7.73 12.56 18.33
CA GLY A 6 -7.92 13.23 17.06
C GLY A 6 -9.39 13.35 16.62
N TRP A 7 -10.34 12.75 17.35
CA TRP A 7 -11.77 12.85 17.10
C TRP A 7 -12.43 13.89 18.02
N LEU A 8 -13.46 14.58 17.51
CA LEU A 8 -14.24 15.48 18.34
C LEU A 8 -15.30 14.68 19.11
N ASP A 9 -15.50 15.02 20.39
CA ASP A 9 -16.48 14.36 21.26
C ASP A 9 -17.90 14.34 20.66
N SER A 10 -18.25 15.36 19.85
CA SER A 10 -19.52 15.44 19.12
C SER A 10 -19.64 14.39 18.03
N ASP A 11 -18.55 14.13 17.33
CA ASP A 11 -18.48 13.21 16.22
C ASP A 11 -18.52 11.79 16.78
N GLU A 12 -17.72 11.49 17.80
CA GLU A 12 -17.75 10.21 18.52
C GLU A 12 -19.12 9.86 19.09
N ASN A 13 -19.80 10.82 19.74
CA ASN A 13 -21.15 10.59 20.24
C ASN A 13 -22.17 10.33 19.11
N THR A 14 -21.92 10.88 17.91
CA THR A 14 -22.76 10.62 16.73
C THR A 14 -22.45 9.26 16.11
N CYS A 15 -21.17 8.88 16.07
CA CYS A 15 -20.67 7.60 15.58
C CYS A 15 -20.93 6.43 16.55
N GLY A 16 -21.26 6.74 17.81
CA GLY A 16 -21.55 5.76 18.87
C GLY A 16 -20.33 5.25 19.61
N THR A 17 -19.22 6.00 19.61
CA THR A 17 -18.00 5.72 20.35
C THR A 17 -17.91 6.51 21.66
N ASP A 18 -16.94 6.17 22.54
CA ASP A 18 -16.76 6.79 23.85
C ASP A 18 -15.75 7.95 23.79
N PRO A 19 -16.19 9.22 23.95
CA PRO A 19 -15.33 10.40 23.79
C PRO A 19 -14.34 10.66 24.94
N MET A 20 -14.19 9.69 25.82
CA MET A 20 -13.26 9.73 26.95
C MET A 20 -12.22 8.60 26.87
N ASP A 21 -12.29 7.76 25.84
CA ASP A 21 -11.41 6.63 25.63
C ASP A 21 -10.73 6.73 24.26
N ALA A 22 -9.47 7.15 24.26
CA ALA A 22 -8.66 7.33 23.06
C ALA A 22 -8.39 6.04 22.26
N GLN A 23 -8.91 4.89 22.70
CA GLN A 23 -8.91 3.62 21.96
C GLN A 23 -10.26 3.34 21.28
N SER A 24 -11.27 4.13 21.58
CA SER A 24 -12.62 4.06 21.04
C SER A 24 -12.76 4.94 19.79
N MET A 25 -11.85 4.83 18.84
CA MET A 25 -11.95 5.59 17.59
C MET A 25 -13.11 5.08 16.73
N PRO A 26 -13.91 5.97 16.10
CA PRO A 26 -14.90 5.57 15.12
C PRO A 26 -14.23 5.02 13.85
N VAL A 27 -14.99 4.27 13.06
CA VAL A 27 -14.50 3.74 11.77
C VAL A 27 -14.57 4.86 10.73
N ASP A 28 -13.44 5.13 10.09
CA ASP A 28 -13.24 6.10 9.01
C ASP A 28 -12.30 5.47 7.99
N VAL A 29 -12.87 4.99 6.88
CA VAL A 29 -12.13 4.17 5.90
C VAL A 29 -11.30 5.01 4.93
N ASP A 30 -11.74 6.22 4.62
CA ASP A 30 -11.08 7.16 3.71
C ASP A 30 -10.28 8.26 4.43
N GLU A 31 -10.26 8.22 5.76
CA GLU A 31 -9.43 9.08 6.64
C GLU A 31 -9.70 10.57 6.41
N ASP A 32 -10.94 10.93 6.10
CA ASP A 32 -11.35 12.32 5.83
C ASP A 32 -11.77 13.08 7.11
N GLY A 33 -11.86 12.36 8.24
CA GLY A 33 -12.26 12.89 9.54
C GLY A 33 -13.75 12.82 9.81
N ILE A 34 -14.52 12.10 8.98
CA ILE A 34 -15.94 11.81 9.19
C ILE A 34 -16.10 10.29 9.29
N CYS A 35 -16.81 9.82 10.32
CA CYS A 35 -16.99 8.38 10.46
C CYS A 35 -17.98 7.80 9.43
N ASP A 36 -17.73 6.57 9.00
CA ASP A 36 -18.54 5.83 8.01
C ASP A 36 -20.05 5.79 8.33
N SER A 37 -20.41 5.92 9.61
CA SER A 37 -21.82 5.86 10.03
C SER A 37 -22.65 7.09 9.65
N ILE A 38 -21.98 8.22 9.42
CA ILE A 38 -22.60 9.49 9.00
C ILE A 38 -22.01 10.04 7.71
N ASP A 39 -20.92 9.46 7.22
CA ASP A 39 -20.40 9.78 5.91
C ASP A 39 -21.19 9.06 4.80
N ASP A 40 -21.69 9.84 3.85
CA ASP A 40 -22.34 9.33 2.63
C ASP A 40 -21.31 9.01 1.54
N ASN A 41 -20.07 9.45 1.72
CA ASN A 41 -18.99 9.39 0.76
C ASN A 41 -18.01 8.23 0.95
N VAL A 42 -18.27 7.30 1.88
CA VAL A 42 -17.42 6.15 2.21
C VAL A 42 -16.83 5.55 0.95
N GLN A 43 -15.62 5.96 0.61
CA GLN A 43 -14.98 5.49 -0.61
C GLN A 43 -14.44 4.11 -0.30
N THR A 44 -15.30 3.09 -0.40
CA THR A 44 -14.92 1.69 -0.28
C THR A 44 -14.16 1.27 -1.53
N GLY A 45 -13.00 1.88 -1.78
CA GLY A 45 -12.15 1.69 -2.95
C GLY A 45 -12.92 1.18 -4.15
N GLU A 46 -13.68 2.06 -4.84
CA GLU A 46 -13.77 1.85 -6.27
C GLU A 46 -12.31 1.70 -6.70
N PRO A 47 -11.88 0.54 -7.23
CA PRO A 47 -10.53 0.47 -7.74
C PRO A 47 -10.53 1.56 -8.80
N GLU A 48 -9.79 2.65 -8.53
CA GLU A 48 -9.29 3.55 -9.55
C GLU A 48 -8.94 2.63 -10.71
N GLU A 49 -9.79 2.61 -11.74
CA GLU A 49 -9.61 1.69 -12.86
C GLU A 49 -8.16 1.88 -13.24
N PRO A 50 -7.33 0.82 -13.18
CA PRO A 50 -5.89 1.00 -13.09
C PRO A 50 -5.50 1.97 -14.19
N GLU A 51 -5.04 3.17 -13.80
CA GLU A 51 -4.61 4.17 -14.77
C GLU A 51 -3.63 3.42 -15.66
N GLU A 52 -4.09 3.08 -16.87
CA GLU A 52 -3.38 2.23 -17.81
C GLU A 52 -1.99 2.84 -17.90
N PRO A 53 -0.93 2.21 -17.33
CA PRO A 53 0.38 2.81 -17.41
C PRO A 53 0.67 2.90 -18.90
N GLU A 54 0.90 4.12 -19.39
CA GLU A 54 1.18 4.43 -20.77
C GLU A 54 2.42 3.60 -21.19
N ASP A 55 2.16 2.40 -21.70
CA ASP A 55 3.19 1.43 -22.00
C ASP A 55 3.79 1.79 -23.37
N ASP A 56 4.80 2.64 -23.32
CA ASP A 56 5.75 2.85 -24.41
C ASP A 56 6.78 1.69 -24.49
N SER A 57 6.46 0.48 -24.00
CA SER A 57 7.34 -0.69 -24.06
C SER A 57 6.63 -2.01 -23.75
N LEU A 58 5.82 -2.52 -24.70
CA LEU A 58 5.37 -3.91 -24.71
C LEU A 58 6.53 -4.72 -25.35
N PRO A 59 7.48 -5.31 -24.61
CA PRO A 59 8.57 -6.08 -25.21
C PRO A 59 8.09 -7.54 -25.17
N GLY A 60 7.01 -7.78 -25.92
CA GLY A 60 6.24 -9.01 -25.96
C GLY A 60 6.14 -9.63 -27.35
N PHE A 61 6.92 -9.13 -28.32
CA PHE A 61 7.44 -10.01 -29.38
C PHE A 61 8.86 -10.45 -29.00
N PRO A 62 9.11 -11.76 -28.85
CA PRO A 62 10.37 -12.31 -28.35
C PRO A 62 11.50 -12.19 -29.38
N ALA A 63 12.17 -11.03 -29.41
CA ALA A 63 13.28 -10.77 -30.34
C ALA A 63 14.50 -10.05 -29.75
N LEU A 64 14.59 -9.80 -28.44
CA LEU A 64 15.78 -9.20 -27.81
C LEU A 64 16.39 -10.08 -26.71
N LEU A 65 16.81 -11.27 -27.15
CA LEU A 65 17.66 -12.23 -26.45
C LEU A 65 19.15 -11.86 -26.47
N ALA A 66 19.55 -10.63 -26.11
CA ALA A 66 20.98 -10.32 -25.95
C ALA A 66 21.12 -9.08 -25.06
N ALA A 67 21.66 -9.11 -23.83
CA ALA A 67 23.11 -9.20 -23.65
C ALA A 67 23.54 -9.17 -22.15
N LEU A 68 22.96 -9.98 -21.25
CA LEU A 68 23.35 -9.95 -19.82
C LEU A 68 23.52 -11.32 -19.14
N ALA A 69 24.48 -12.12 -19.60
CA ALA A 69 25.10 -13.15 -18.76
C ALA A 69 26.58 -13.31 -19.12
N MET A 70 27.41 -12.45 -18.52
CA MET A 70 28.87 -12.57 -18.55
C MET A 70 29.30 -13.92 -17.98
N LEU A 71 30.16 -14.61 -18.73
CA LEU A 71 30.74 -15.91 -18.39
C LEU A 71 31.41 -15.92 -17.01
N GLY A 72 30.89 -16.73 -16.09
CA GLY A 72 31.63 -17.23 -14.94
C GLY A 72 32.62 -18.31 -15.38
N ALA A 73 33.91 -17.96 -15.48
CA ALA A 73 34.99 -18.92 -15.66
C ALA A 73 35.66 -19.22 -14.30
N THR A 74 35.47 -20.45 -13.85
CA THR A 74 35.83 -21.01 -12.54
C THR A 74 37.35 -21.08 -12.31
N ILE A 75 37.84 -20.54 -11.19
CA ILE A 75 39.20 -20.78 -10.67
C ILE A 75 39.21 -22.19 -10.03
N SER A 76 39.80 -23.18 -10.72
CA SER A 76 40.14 -24.48 -10.12
C SER A 76 41.64 -24.52 -9.81
N ILE A 77 42.01 -24.08 -8.62
CA ILE A 77 43.31 -24.39 -8.02
C ILE A 77 43.21 -25.83 -7.48
N ARG A 78 43.77 -26.81 -8.19
CA ARG A 78 44.10 -28.11 -7.59
C ARG A 78 45.59 -28.38 -7.75
N HIS A 79 46.25 -28.29 -6.60
CA HIS A 79 47.67 -28.41 -6.32
C HIS A 79 48.26 -29.73 -6.85
N ARG A 80 49.36 -29.64 -7.63
CA ARG A 80 50.25 -30.78 -7.95
C ARG A 80 50.91 -31.32 -6.67
N ARG A 81 50.87 -32.63 -6.49
CA ARG A 81 51.80 -33.50 -5.72
C ARG A 81 51.58 -34.93 -6.25
N GLU A 82 52.53 -35.78 -6.62
CA GLU A 82 53.97 -35.77 -6.92
C GLU A 82 54.19 -36.84 -8.00
#